data_AF-J0EGR1-F1
#
_entry.id   AF-J0EGR1-F1
#
_cell.length_a   1.000
_cell.length_b   1.000
_cell.length_c   1.000
_cell.angle_alpha   90.00
_cell.angle_beta   90.00
_cell.angle_gamma   90.00
#
_symmetry.space_group_name_H-M   'P 1'
#
loop_
_entity.id
_entity.type
_entity.pdbx_description
1 polymer ?
#
loop_
_entity_poly.entity_id
_entity_poly.type
_entity_poly.pdbx_seq_one_letter_code
_entity_poly.pdbx_strand_id
1 'polypeptide(L)'
;MHKTLFKEYPKAFNVLNILIAVRDKNDITLDANGNFYPLYSYFENDEKVYEFIRQTGLEQIFCNRNIKDLNDFVFGIEVGLDSNARKNRSGKAMENHLIGLFVQAQLNFKEQVDIREFEDLRQAFGNDIKKFDFVIFGKNKTYFNRS
;
A
#
# COMPACT_ATOMS: atom_id res chain seq x y z
N MET A 1 16.91 -9.61 -3.82
CA MET A 1 17.61 -8.38 -4.26
C MET A 1 19.11 -8.61 -4.12
N HIS A 2 19.92 -8.38 -5.15
CA HIS A 2 21.37 -8.64 -5.08
C HIS A 2 21.99 -7.66 -4.07
N LYS A 3 22.51 -8.14 -2.93
CA LYS A 3 23.13 -7.31 -1.87
C LYS A 3 24.18 -6.34 -2.41
N THR A 4 24.76 -6.69 -3.56
CA THR A 4 25.72 -5.89 -4.34
C THR A 4 25.14 -4.54 -4.77
N LEU A 5 23.89 -4.47 -5.25
CA LEU A 5 23.31 -3.24 -5.81
C LEU A 5 23.11 -2.15 -4.74
N PHE A 6 22.66 -2.54 -3.55
CA PHE A 6 22.53 -1.60 -2.43
C PHE A 6 23.90 -1.08 -1.96
N LYS A 7 24.92 -1.94 -1.94
CA LYS A 7 26.27 -1.55 -1.55
C LYS A 7 26.92 -0.61 -2.56
N GLU A 8 26.71 -0.84 -3.85
CA GLU A 8 27.28 -0.03 -4.92
C GLU A 8 26.55 1.31 -5.10
N TYR A 9 25.22 1.32 -4.94
CA TYR A 9 24.38 2.49 -5.22
C TYR A 9 23.35 2.76 -4.11
N PRO A 10 23.75 2.97 -2.84
CA PRO A 10 22.81 3.18 -1.73
C PRO A 10 21.93 4.42 -1.94
N LYS A 11 22.48 5.45 -2.60
CA LYS A 11 21.75 6.69 -2.92
C LYS A 11 20.63 6.49 -3.94
N ALA A 12 20.64 5.44 -4.76
CA ALA A 12 19.57 5.19 -5.72
C ALA A 12 18.24 4.86 -5.01
N PHE A 13 18.30 4.23 -3.83
CA PHE A 13 17.12 3.83 -3.07
C PHE A 13 16.42 4.99 -2.38
N ASN A 14 17.08 6.15 -2.28
CA ASN A 14 16.50 7.37 -1.74
C ASN A 14 15.37 7.98 -2.58
N VAL A 15 15.12 7.46 -3.79
CA VAL A 15 14.01 7.90 -4.65
C VAL A 15 12.74 7.07 -4.42
N LEU A 16 12.84 5.92 -3.73
CA LEU A 16 11.74 4.97 -3.61
C LEU A 16 10.51 5.56 -2.92
N ASN A 17 10.69 6.45 -1.94
CA ASN A 17 9.57 7.15 -1.29
C ASN A 17 8.77 8.03 -2.26
N ILE A 18 9.40 8.60 -3.28
CA ILE A 18 8.73 9.42 -4.29
C ILE A 18 7.77 8.56 -5.12
N LEU A 19 8.14 7.29 -5.35
CA LEU A 19 7.33 6.33 -6.12
C LEU A 19 6.02 5.95 -5.43
N ILE A 20 5.91 6.18 -4.12
CA ILE A 20 4.70 6.00 -3.31
C ILE A 20 4.05 7.34 -2.91
N ALA A 21 4.40 8.44 -3.61
CA ALA A 21 3.92 9.80 -3.34
C ALA A 21 4.26 10.37 -1.95
N VAL A 22 5.28 9.84 -1.27
CA VAL A 22 5.78 10.44 -0.02
C VAL A 22 6.98 11.33 -0.31
N ARG A 23 6.88 12.62 0.03
CA ARG A 23 7.94 13.61 -0.22
C ARG A 23 8.87 13.79 0.97
N ASP A 24 8.33 13.79 2.18
CA ASP A 24 9.11 13.92 3.41
C ASP A 24 9.55 12.53 3.91
N LYS A 25 10.85 12.34 4.08
CA LYS A 25 11.42 11.08 4.58
C LYS A 25 11.32 10.95 6.09
N ASN A 26 10.97 12.02 6.78
CA ASN A 26 10.70 12.02 8.22
C ASN A 26 9.26 11.63 8.54
N ASP A 27 8.40 11.47 7.52
CA ASP A 27 7.05 10.98 7.71
C ASP A 27 7.06 9.65 8.46
N ILE A 28 6.13 9.53 9.40
CA ILE A 28 6.02 8.35 10.24
C ILE A 28 5.34 7.24 9.42
N THR A 29 5.97 6.07 9.43
CA THR A 29 5.50 4.84 8.80
C THR A 29 5.17 3.81 9.87
N LEU A 30 4.19 2.97 9.58
CA LEU A 30 3.80 1.85 10.41
C LEU A 30 4.35 0.57 9.78
N ASP A 31 5.17 -0.18 10.51
CA ASP A 31 5.67 -1.48 10.04
C ASP A 31 4.61 -2.58 10.22
N ALA A 32 4.89 -3.78 9.69
CA ALA A 32 4.00 -4.94 9.80
C ALA A 32 3.76 -5.43 11.24
N ASN A 33 4.56 -4.97 12.22
CA ASN A 33 4.45 -5.31 13.63
C ASN A 33 3.71 -4.24 14.46
N GLY A 34 3.25 -3.15 13.81
CA GLY A 34 2.55 -2.05 14.47
C GLY A 34 3.49 -1.03 15.13
N ASN A 35 4.78 -1.06 14.81
CA ASN A 35 5.75 -0.08 15.30
C ASN A 35 5.82 1.12 14.36
N PHE A 36 5.93 2.30 14.97
CA PHE A 36 6.12 3.55 14.25
C PHE A 36 7.60 3.85 14.04
N TYR A 37 8.00 4.04 12.78
CA TYR A 37 9.35 4.45 12.43
C TYR A 37 9.34 5.57 11.40
N PRO A 38 10.33 6.47 11.41
CA PRO A 38 10.54 7.38 10.29
C PRO A 38 10.75 6.60 8.99
N LEU A 39 10.16 7.05 7.89
CA LEU A 39 10.28 6.42 6.58
C LEU A 39 11.75 6.23 6.16
N TYR A 40 12.63 7.18 6.46
CA TYR A 40 14.05 7.08 6.11
C TYR A 40 14.72 5.82 6.68
N SER A 41 14.21 5.27 7.78
CA SER A 41 14.79 4.09 8.44
C SER A 41 14.75 2.85 7.54
N TYR A 42 13.81 2.79 6.58
CA TYR A 42 13.76 1.74 5.57
C TYR A 42 14.94 1.77 4.60
N PHE A 43 15.63 2.90 4.45
CA PHE A 43 16.72 3.09 3.50
C PHE A 43 18.12 2.91 4.13
N GLU A 44 18.20 2.46 5.39
CA GLU A 44 19.45 2.28 6.12
C GLU A 44 20.22 1.01 5.72
N ASN A 45 19.53 -0.05 5.30
CA ASN A 45 20.15 -1.32 4.90
C ASN A 45 19.36 -2.06 3.81
N ASP A 46 20.01 -3.03 3.17
CA ASP A 46 19.48 -3.78 2.04
C ASP A 46 18.23 -4.61 2.38
N GLU A 47 18.16 -5.15 3.60
CA GLU A 47 17.03 -5.95 4.05
C GLU A 47 15.77 -5.11 4.24
N LYS A 48 15.88 -3.96 4.92
CA LYS A 48 14.79 -3.01 5.11
C LYS A 48 14.33 -2.39 3.78
N VAL A 49 15.26 -2.09 2.87
CA VAL A 49 14.89 -1.60 1.54
C VAL A 49 14.08 -2.65 0.78
N TYR A 50 14.49 -3.91 0.86
CA TYR A 50 13.74 -4.99 0.23
C TYR A 50 12.35 -5.15 0.85
N GLU A 51 12.26 -5.05 2.18
CA GLU A 51 10.98 -5.07 2.89
C GLU A 51 10.07 -3.91 2.43
N PHE A 52 10.61 -2.70 2.32
CA PHE A 52 9.89 -1.54 1.79
C PHE A 52 9.34 -1.81 0.39
N ILE A 53 10.16 -2.32 -0.53
CA ILE A 53 9.75 -2.63 -1.91
C ILE A 53 8.61 -3.66 -1.92
N ARG A 54 8.66 -4.66 -1.04
CA ARG A 54 7.63 -5.69 -0.92
C ARG A 54 6.33 -5.13 -0.32
N GLN A 55 6.42 -4.45 0.82
CA GLN A 55 5.25 -3.91 1.52
C GLN A 55 4.51 -2.84 0.70
N THR A 56 5.23 -2.03 -0.07
CA THR A 56 4.66 -0.98 -0.93
C THR A 56 4.14 -1.49 -2.28
N GLY A 57 4.36 -2.77 -2.61
CA GLY A 57 3.99 -3.35 -3.90
C GLY A 57 4.87 -2.88 -5.07
N LEU A 58 5.97 -2.18 -4.81
CA LEU A 58 6.94 -1.77 -5.84
C LEU A 58 7.62 -2.97 -6.50
N GLU A 59 7.65 -4.13 -5.86
CA GLU A 59 8.17 -5.36 -6.48
C GLU A 59 7.41 -5.72 -7.77
N GLN A 60 6.09 -5.53 -7.81
CA GLN A 60 5.28 -5.85 -8.99
C GLN A 60 5.62 -4.93 -10.15
N ILE A 61 6.05 -3.71 -9.83
CA ILE A 61 6.43 -2.67 -10.76
C ILE A 61 7.81 -2.95 -11.35
N PHE A 62 8.79 -3.29 -10.52
CA PHE A 62 10.14 -3.64 -10.98
C PHE A 62 10.19 -5.00 -11.69
N CYS A 63 9.34 -5.95 -11.31
CA CYS A 63 9.29 -7.28 -11.93
C CYS A 63 8.46 -7.30 -13.21
N ASN A 64 7.42 -6.46 -13.34
CA ASN A 64 6.75 -6.28 -14.62
C ASN A 64 7.65 -5.46 -15.54
N ARG A 65 8.14 -6.10 -16.61
CA ARG A 65 8.99 -5.49 -17.66
C ARG A 65 8.30 -4.39 -18.48
N ASN A 66 7.20 -3.84 -18.00
CA ASN A 66 6.48 -2.75 -18.65
C ASN A 66 7.19 -1.41 -18.48
N ILE A 67 8.00 -1.24 -17.42
CA ILE A 67 8.79 0.00 -17.28
C ILE A 67 10.03 -0.12 -18.14
N LYS A 68 10.09 0.71 -19.17
CA LYS A 68 11.25 0.81 -20.06
C LYS A 68 12.31 1.77 -19.53
N ASP A 69 11.92 2.81 -18.80
CA ASP A 69 12.83 3.81 -18.23
C ASP A 69 12.33 4.30 -16.85
N LEU A 70 13.18 4.21 -15.83
CA LEU A 70 12.87 4.68 -14.48
C LEU A 70 12.76 6.21 -14.41
N ASN A 71 13.44 6.96 -15.27
CA ASN A 71 13.30 8.41 -15.36
C ASN A 71 11.92 8.78 -15.87
N ASP A 72 11.45 8.16 -16.97
CA ASP A 72 10.08 8.37 -17.48
C ASP A 72 9.03 7.95 -16.44
N PHE A 73 9.35 6.92 -15.65
CA PHE A 73 8.56 6.48 -14.50
C PHE A 73 8.48 7.53 -13.37
N VAL A 74 9.59 8.19 -13.01
CA VAL A 74 9.59 9.24 -11.97
C VAL A 74 8.92 10.54 -12.48
N PHE A 75 9.11 10.88 -13.76
CA PHE A 75 8.51 12.06 -14.38
C PHE A 75 7.03 11.86 -14.77
N GLY A 76 6.51 10.64 -14.68
CA GLY A 76 5.11 10.33 -14.92
C GLY A 76 4.69 10.45 -16.39
N ILE A 77 5.64 10.28 -17.31
CA ILE A 77 5.41 10.35 -18.76
C ILE A 77 4.76 9.05 -19.27
N GLU A 78 5.01 7.92 -18.58
CA GLU A 78 4.41 6.63 -18.91
C GLU A 78 2.98 6.52 -18.33
N VAL A 79 2.02 6.14 -19.20
CA VAL A 79 0.59 6.02 -18.87
C VAL A 79 0.37 5.08 -17.67
N GLY A 80 -0.19 5.61 -16.57
CA GLY A 80 -0.38 4.87 -15.29
C GLY A 80 0.35 5.46 -14.08
N LEU A 81 0.86 6.70 -14.19
CA LEU A 81 1.65 7.41 -13.16
C LEU A 81 1.14 8.80 -12.81
N ASP A 82 -0.10 9.10 -13.17
CA ASP A 82 -0.73 10.32 -12.67
C ASP A 82 -0.84 10.24 -11.13
N SER A 83 -1.07 11.38 -10.48
CA SER A 83 -1.15 11.45 -9.02
C SER A 83 -2.16 10.46 -8.41
N ASN A 84 -3.18 10.03 -9.15
CA ASN A 84 -4.13 9.03 -8.70
C ASN A 84 -3.52 7.63 -8.63
N ALA A 85 -2.74 7.20 -9.62
CA ALA A 85 -2.09 5.89 -9.59
C ALA A 85 -1.07 5.77 -8.43
N ARG A 86 -0.36 6.86 -8.08
CA ARG A 86 0.53 6.87 -6.90
C ARG A 86 -0.24 6.77 -5.59
N LYS A 87 -1.37 7.49 -5.46
CA LYS A 87 -2.25 7.42 -4.27
C LYS A 87 -2.89 6.06 -4.09
N ASN A 88 -3.34 5.44 -5.18
CA ASN A 88 -3.88 4.08 -5.13
C ASN A 88 -2.84 3.07 -4.63
N ARG A 89 -1.55 3.32 -4.92
CA ARG A 89 -0.43 2.49 -4.47
C ARG A 89 -0.18 2.61 -2.97
N SER A 90 -0.12 3.83 -2.43
CA SER A 90 -0.01 4.06 -0.98
C SER A 90 -1.25 3.55 -0.24
N GLY A 91 -2.44 3.71 -0.82
CA GLY A 91 -3.68 3.13 -0.31
C GLY A 91 -3.60 1.61 -0.26
N LYS A 92 -3.09 0.96 -1.31
CA LYS A 92 -2.94 -0.50 -1.33
C LYS A 92 -1.94 -1.02 -0.31
N ALA A 93 -0.85 -0.28 -0.06
CA ALA A 93 0.10 -0.61 0.99
C ALA A 93 -0.57 -0.60 2.38
N MET A 94 -1.41 0.39 2.66
CA MET A 94 -2.19 0.48 3.90
C MET A 94 -3.22 -0.65 4.01
N GLU A 95 -3.95 -0.96 2.93
CA GLU A 95 -4.88 -2.09 2.89
C GLU A 95 -4.18 -3.41 3.22
N ASN A 96 -3.03 -3.68 2.57
CA ASN A 96 -2.25 -4.90 2.81
C ASN A 96 -1.78 -5.01 4.26
N HIS A 97 -1.42 -3.89 4.89
CA HIS A 97 -1.05 -3.86 6.30
C HIS A 97 -2.23 -4.24 7.20
N LEU A 98 -3.41 -3.65 6.97
CA LEU A 98 -4.64 -3.97 7.73
C LEU A 98 -5.04 -5.45 7.58
N ILE A 99 -4.93 -6.00 6.37
CA ILE A 99 -5.16 -7.44 6.11
C ILE A 99 -4.23 -8.30 6.97
N GLY A 100 -2.93 -7.95 7.04
CA GLY A 100 -1.96 -8.63 7.88
C GLY A 100 -2.38 -8.64 9.36
N LEU A 101 -2.81 -7.50 9.90
CA LEU A 101 -3.31 -7.39 11.27
C LEU A 101 -4.58 -8.21 11.49
N PHE A 102 -5.51 -8.20 10.54
CA PHE A 102 -6.76 -8.98 10.66
C PHE A 102 -6.50 -10.48 10.66
N VAL A 103 -5.57 -10.95 9.83
CA VAL A 103 -5.15 -12.36 9.79
C VAL A 103 -4.47 -12.76 11.10
N GLN A 104 -3.54 -11.93 11.61
CA GLN A 104 -2.86 -12.19 12.89
C GLN A 104 -3.85 -12.25 14.06
N ALA A 105 -4.86 -11.37 14.06
CA ALA A 105 -5.93 -11.34 15.06
C ALA A 105 -7.03 -12.40 14.82
N GLN A 106 -6.89 -13.26 13.80
CA GLN A 106 -7.87 -14.29 13.42
C GLN A 106 -9.29 -13.74 13.23
N LEU A 107 -9.40 -12.53 12.67
CA LEU A 107 -10.68 -11.91 12.37
C LEU A 107 -11.29 -12.53 11.12
N ASN A 108 -12.62 -12.66 11.12
CA ASN A 108 -13.36 -12.97 9.90
C ASN A 108 -13.66 -11.65 9.18
N PHE A 109 -13.12 -11.45 7.98
CA PHE A 109 -13.32 -10.24 7.21
C PHE A 109 -13.44 -10.52 5.71
N LYS A 110 -14.02 -9.55 4.98
CA LYS A 110 -14.03 -9.48 3.53
C LYS A 110 -13.42 -8.16 3.06
N GLU A 111 -12.78 -8.17 1.90
CA GLU A 111 -12.18 -7.01 1.26
C GLU A 111 -13.06 -6.50 0.11
N GLN A 112 -13.04 -5.19 -0.15
CA GLN A 112 -13.63 -4.57 -1.34
C GLN A 112 -15.13 -4.93 -1.56
N VAL A 113 -15.89 -4.87 -0.48
CA VAL A 113 -17.28 -5.36 -0.42
C VAL A 113 -18.26 -4.33 -0.94
N ASP A 114 -19.13 -4.77 -1.83
CA ASP A 114 -20.18 -3.92 -2.38
C ASP A 114 -21.32 -3.75 -1.37
N ILE A 115 -21.81 -2.51 -1.21
CA ILE A 115 -22.97 -2.24 -0.34
C ILE A 115 -24.20 -3.07 -0.69
N ARG A 116 -24.34 -3.51 -1.94
CA ARG A 116 -25.44 -4.37 -2.41
C ARG A 116 -25.45 -5.76 -1.77
N GLU A 117 -24.35 -6.21 -1.15
CA GLU A 117 -24.34 -7.44 -0.35
C GLU A 117 -25.14 -7.32 0.96
N PHE A 118 -25.49 -6.10 1.40
CA PHE A 118 -26.22 -5.84 2.64
C PHE A 118 -27.51 -5.08 2.35
N GLU A 119 -28.64 -5.78 2.40
CA GLU A 119 -29.96 -5.24 2.06
C GLU A 119 -30.32 -4.00 2.90
N ASP A 120 -30.04 -4.02 4.21
CA ASP A 120 -30.29 -2.90 5.13
C ASP A 120 -29.49 -1.64 4.75
N LEU A 121 -28.23 -1.82 4.34
CA LEU A 121 -27.38 -0.71 3.92
C LEU A 121 -27.77 -0.19 2.53
N ARG A 122 -28.15 -1.08 1.61
CA ARG A 122 -28.68 -0.68 0.30
C ARG A 122 -29.90 0.21 0.45
N GLN A 123 -30.79 -0.12 1.39
CA GLN A 123 -32.00 0.65 1.66
C GLN A 123 -31.69 2.02 2.30
N ALA A 124 -30.66 2.10 3.16
CA ALA A 124 -30.26 3.33 3.83
C ALA A 124 -29.48 4.33 2.95
N PHE A 125 -28.68 3.83 2.00
CA PHE A 125 -27.80 4.66 1.16
C PHE A 125 -28.33 4.90 -0.27
N GLY A 126 -29.44 4.27 -0.67
CA GLY A 126 -30.08 4.47 -1.96
C GLY A 126 -29.25 3.93 -3.14
N ASN A 127 -29.34 4.59 -4.31
CA ASN A 127 -28.66 4.17 -5.54
C ASN A 127 -27.15 4.48 -5.59
N ASP A 128 -26.60 5.14 -4.56
CA ASP A 128 -25.16 5.42 -4.49
C ASP A 128 -24.39 4.14 -4.17
N ILE A 129 -23.83 3.53 -5.21
CA ILE A 129 -23.00 2.32 -5.08
C ILE A 129 -21.68 2.70 -4.41
N LYS A 130 -21.57 2.38 -3.13
CA LYS A 130 -20.35 2.57 -2.33
C LYS A 130 -19.74 1.20 -2.05
N LYS A 131 -18.43 1.07 -2.30
CA LYS A 131 -17.63 -0.07 -1.85
C LYS A 131 -17.00 0.25 -0.51
N PHE A 132 -17.03 -0.72 0.39
CA PHE A 132 -16.26 -0.72 1.63
C PHE A 132 -14.92 -1.40 1.38
N ASP A 133 -13.84 -0.83 1.91
CA ASP A 133 -12.52 -1.43 1.79
C ASP A 133 -12.46 -2.74 2.57
N PHE A 134 -13.07 -2.75 3.77
CA PHE A 134 -13.19 -3.94 4.61
C PHE A 134 -14.54 -4.05 5.31
N VAL A 135 -15.02 -5.28 5.45
CA VAL A 135 -16.13 -5.63 6.35
C VAL A 135 -15.66 -6.71 7.31
N ILE A 136 -15.74 -6.45 8.61
CA ILE A 136 -15.25 -7.34 9.67
C ILE A 136 -16.45 -7.91 10.43
N PHE A 137 -16.54 -9.23 10.49
CA PHE A 137 -17.62 -9.97 11.14
C PHE A 137 -17.22 -10.37 12.56
N GLY A 138 -17.70 -9.62 13.54
CA GLY A 138 -17.65 -10.01 14.95
C GLY A 138 -18.82 -10.93 15.31
N LYS A 139 -18.77 -11.52 16.51
CA LYS A 139 -19.83 -12.44 16.99
C LYS A 139 -21.23 -11.82 17.02
N ASN A 140 -21.31 -10.54 17.39
CA ASN A 140 -22.59 -9.83 17.58
C ASN A 140 -22.69 -8.53 16.77
N LYS A 141 -21.62 -8.14 16.08
CA LYS A 141 -21.53 -6.85 15.38
C LYS A 141 -20.71 -7.00 14.10
N THR A 142 -21.16 -6.34 13.04
CA THR A 142 -20.44 -6.19 11.78
C THR A 142 -19.90 -4.78 11.69
N TYR A 143 -18.60 -4.65 11.40
CA TYR A 143 -17.93 -3.36 11.26
C TYR A 143 -17.64 -3.10 9.78
N PHE A 144 -17.98 -1.90 9.31
CA PHE A 144 -17.76 -1.47 7.93
C PHE A 144 -16.71 -0.37 7.92
N ASN A 145 -15.62 -0.57 7.17
CA ASN A 145 -14.53 0.39 7.05
C ASN A 145 -14.43 0.92 5.61
N ARG A 146 -14.14 2.22 5.49
CA ARG A 146 -13.86 2.90 4.23
C ARG A 146 -12.84 4.01 4.47
N SER A 147 -11.81 4.07 3.63
CA SER A 147 -10.74 5.07 3.60
C SER A 147 -10.98 6.18 2.59
#